data_AF-A0A448PJ91-F1
#
_entry.id   AF-A0A448PJ91-F1
#
_cell.length_a   1.000
_cell.length_b   1.000
_cell.length_c   1.000
_cell.angle_alpha   90.00
_cell.angle_beta   90.00
_cell.angle_gamma   90.00
#
_symmetry.space_group_name_H-M   'P 1'
#
loop_
_entity.id
_entity.type
_entity.pdbx_description
1 polymer ?
#
loop_
_entity_poly.entity_id
_entity_poly.type
_entity_poly.pdbx_seq_one_letter_code
_entity_poly.pdbx_strand_id
1 'polypeptide(L)'
;MPAATAWCLAAGGTWRRLVTDPLSGTVIDVGRSRYRPPAGLADLVRARDHSCVYPTCQTPAQRCDIDHLTPWSQGGTTSLDNLVTLCQTHHRLKHTPGWALTRNEDTGVLSWHTPDKTVYQRHPDATINRLPKKVGPRQHYLPGAQVPTTLSNQISPEIIDRLNTALTNTHSTNNTNDTNSPLRLTTRGPTPGQKAGDYETTPYPHATHTLGPAPLIDQAPPF
;
A
#
# COMPACT_ATOMS: atom_id res chain seq x y z
N MET A 1 43.98 21.20 4.03
CA MET A 1 44.87 20.59 3.02
C MET A 1 45.24 21.66 2.00
N PRO A 2 46.54 21.90 1.73
CA PRO A 2 46.95 22.78 0.62
C PRO A 2 46.45 22.24 -0.72
N ALA A 3 46.06 23.12 -1.64
CA ALA A 3 45.42 22.73 -2.91
C ALA A 3 46.29 21.76 -3.74
N ALA A 4 47.59 22.02 -3.88
CA ALA A 4 48.50 21.17 -4.64
C ALA A 4 48.55 19.71 -4.12
N THR A 5 48.46 19.52 -2.80
CA THR A 5 48.41 18.18 -2.17
C THR A 5 47.10 17.48 -2.48
N ALA A 6 45.98 18.21 -2.45
CA ALA A 6 44.66 17.65 -2.84
C ALA A 6 44.65 17.24 -4.33
N TRP A 7 45.27 18.02 -5.21
CA TRP A 7 45.41 17.69 -6.64
C TRP A 7 46.28 16.46 -6.89
N CYS A 8 47.41 16.30 -6.21
CA CYS A 8 48.25 15.10 -6.35
C CYS A 8 47.53 13.82 -5.87
N LEU A 9 46.79 13.90 -4.76
CA LEU A 9 45.95 12.79 -4.29
C LEU A 9 44.80 12.49 -5.27
N ALA A 10 44.26 13.52 -5.90
CA ALA A 10 43.17 13.40 -6.86
C ALA A 10 43.57 12.70 -8.17
N ALA A 11 44.76 13.02 -8.69
CA ALA A 11 45.21 12.56 -10.01
C ALA A 11 45.65 11.09 -10.06
N GLY A 12 46.08 10.51 -8.92
CA GLY A 12 46.53 9.11 -8.84
C GLY A 12 45.66 8.21 -7.95
N GLY A 13 44.63 8.75 -7.31
CA GLY A 13 43.83 8.05 -6.31
C GLY A 13 42.66 7.25 -6.89
N THR A 14 42.34 6.12 -6.27
CA THR A 14 41.04 5.46 -6.49
C THR A 14 39.99 6.19 -5.67
N TRP A 15 39.04 6.82 -6.34
CA TRP A 15 37.93 7.52 -5.70
C TRP A 15 36.81 6.56 -5.32
N ARG A 16 36.21 6.78 -4.14
CA ARG A 16 35.03 6.05 -3.68
C ARG A 16 33.96 7.05 -3.24
N ARG A 17 32.75 6.90 -3.76
CA ARG A 17 31.60 7.67 -3.31
C ARG A 17 31.12 7.13 -1.96
N LEU A 18 31.07 8.00 -0.96
CA LEU A 18 30.46 7.75 0.35
C LEU A 18 29.39 8.80 0.57
N VAL A 19 28.16 8.39 0.84
CA VAL A 19 27.11 9.29 1.32
C VAL A 19 27.00 9.10 2.82
N THR A 20 26.94 10.20 3.56
CA THR A 20 26.78 10.19 5.01
C THR A 20 25.50 10.91 5.38
N ASP A 21 24.90 10.48 6.50
CA ASP A 21 23.85 11.23 7.16
C ASP A 21 24.44 12.55 7.70
N PRO A 22 23.88 13.72 7.36
CA PRO A 22 24.48 15.02 7.67
C PRO A 22 24.52 15.34 9.17
N LEU A 23 23.69 14.69 9.99
CA LEU A 23 23.61 14.95 11.43
C LEU A 23 24.60 14.09 12.22
N SER A 24 24.66 12.80 11.92
CA SER A 24 25.48 11.82 12.65
C SER A 24 26.83 11.53 12.00
N GLY A 25 27.01 11.89 10.72
CA GLY A 25 28.16 11.48 9.91
C GLY A 25 28.18 9.98 9.56
N THR A 26 27.12 9.23 9.88
CA THR A 26 27.05 7.80 9.61
C THR A 26 27.01 7.54 8.11
N VAL A 27 27.81 6.59 7.63
CA VAL A 27 27.79 6.20 6.21
C VAL A 27 26.49 5.49 5.86
N ILE A 28 25.70 6.08 4.96
CA ILE A 28 24.41 5.56 4.50
C ILE A 28 24.46 4.92 3.11
N ASP A 29 25.52 5.19 2.34
CA ASP A 29 25.73 4.60 1.01
C ASP A 29 27.23 4.42 0.76
N VAL A 30 27.64 3.18 0.46
CA VAL A 30 29.00 2.84 0.03
C VAL A 30 29.07 2.40 -1.43
N GLY A 31 27.97 2.55 -2.17
CA GLY A 31 27.82 2.20 -3.56
C GLY A 31 28.20 0.74 -3.81
N ARG A 32 29.03 0.52 -4.84
CA ARG A 32 29.57 -0.79 -5.20
C ARG A 32 30.97 -1.06 -4.65
N SER A 33 31.45 -0.27 -3.70
CA SER A 33 32.80 -0.45 -3.13
C SER A 33 32.92 -1.71 -2.27
N ARG A 34 31.82 -2.20 -1.68
CA ARG A 34 31.79 -3.44 -0.90
C ARG A 34 30.40 -4.05 -0.84
N TYR A 35 30.35 -5.38 -0.86
CA TYR A 35 29.12 -6.15 -0.76
C TYR A 35 28.50 -6.12 0.65
N ARG A 36 29.33 -6.35 1.69
CA ARG A 36 28.84 -6.35 3.08
C ARG A 36 28.62 -4.91 3.56
N PRO A 37 27.50 -4.59 4.23
CA PRO A 37 27.28 -3.26 4.80
C PRO A 37 28.26 -2.97 5.95
N PRO A 38 28.72 -1.72 6.14
CA PRO A 38 29.41 -1.31 7.36
C PRO A 38 28.50 -1.41 8.59
N ALA A 39 29.07 -1.46 9.79
CA ALA A 39 28.30 -1.60 11.03
C ALA A 39 27.23 -0.50 11.18
N GLY A 40 27.60 0.77 11.04
CA GLY A 40 26.66 1.89 11.14
C GLY A 40 25.50 1.81 10.12
N LEU A 41 25.79 1.45 8.86
CA LEU A 41 24.74 1.23 7.85
C LEU A 41 23.83 0.04 8.23
N ALA A 42 24.43 -1.06 8.70
CA ALA A 42 23.65 -2.22 9.15
C ALA A 42 22.73 -1.87 10.32
N ASP A 43 23.20 -1.05 11.25
CA ASP A 43 22.42 -0.60 12.41
C ASP A 43 21.28 0.33 11.98
N LEU A 44 21.53 1.25 11.03
CA LEU A 44 20.47 2.08 10.43
C LEU A 44 19.39 1.24 9.74
N VAL A 45 19.77 0.23 8.95
CA VAL A 45 18.81 -0.66 8.28
C VAL A 45 17.95 -1.39 9.33
N ARG A 46 18.57 -1.94 10.39
CA ARG A 46 17.84 -2.62 11.47
C ARG A 46 16.93 -1.69 12.26
N ALA A 47 17.40 -0.48 12.53
CA ALA A 47 16.62 0.54 13.23
C ALA A 47 15.40 0.98 12.41
N ARG A 48 15.55 1.13 11.09
CA ARG A 48 14.45 1.49 10.18
C ARG A 48 13.42 0.38 10.04
N ASP A 49 13.86 -0.85 9.86
CA ASP A 49 12.95 -1.95 9.51
C ASP A 49 12.28 -2.56 10.75
N HIS A 50 12.94 -2.51 11.92
CA HIS A 50 12.56 -3.06 13.23
C HIS A 50 12.40 -4.60 13.29
N SER A 51 11.83 -5.20 12.26
CA SER A 51 11.59 -6.63 12.08
C SER A 51 11.82 -7.05 10.63
N CYS A 52 11.75 -8.36 10.36
CA CYS A 52 11.65 -8.88 9.00
C CYS A 52 10.57 -8.12 8.22
N VAL A 53 10.91 -7.60 7.03
CA VAL A 53 10.00 -6.74 6.24
C VAL A 53 8.93 -7.51 5.46
N TYR A 54 8.91 -8.84 5.56
CA TYR A 54 7.81 -9.65 5.04
C TYR A 54 6.49 -9.33 5.77
N PRO A 55 5.35 -9.22 5.06
CA PRO A 55 4.06 -8.91 5.68
C PRO A 55 3.77 -9.85 6.85
N THR A 56 3.35 -9.31 7.99
CA THR A 56 2.99 -10.05 9.23
C THR A 56 4.14 -10.75 9.96
N CYS A 57 5.37 -10.77 9.43
CA CYS A 57 6.49 -11.39 10.13
C CYS A 57 7.00 -10.49 11.26
N GLN A 58 7.13 -11.07 12.46
CA GLN A 58 7.56 -10.35 13.67
C GLN A 58 8.99 -10.70 14.12
N THR A 59 9.75 -11.46 13.32
CA THR A 59 11.14 -11.77 13.67
C THR A 59 11.94 -10.47 13.82
N PRO A 60 12.58 -10.21 14.99
CA PRO A 60 13.33 -8.97 15.22
C PRO A 60 14.46 -8.80 14.21
N ALA A 61 14.74 -7.56 13.78
CA ALA A 61 15.76 -7.25 12.78
C ALA A 61 17.18 -7.71 13.19
N GLN A 62 17.45 -7.85 14.49
CA GLN A 62 18.72 -8.38 15.02
C GLN A 62 18.92 -9.87 14.70
N ARG A 63 17.83 -10.60 14.44
CA ARG A 63 17.83 -12.01 14.02
C ARG A 63 17.63 -12.18 12.52
N CYS A 64 17.68 -11.09 11.77
CA CYS A 64 17.51 -11.06 10.32
C CYS A 64 18.85 -10.87 9.60
N ASP A 65 18.92 -11.44 8.41
CA ASP A 65 19.92 -11.10 7.41
C ASP A 65 19.59 -9.73 6.83
N ILE A 66 20.63 -9.00 6.41
CA ILE A 66 20.48 -7.78 5.61
C ILE A 66 20.70 -8.15 4.15
N ASP A 67 19.67 -7.95 3.33
CA ASP A 67 19.64 -8.38 1.94
C ASP A 67 19.40 -7.20 0.98
N HIS A 68 19.95 -7.30 -0.22
CA HIS A 68 19.86 -6.28 -1.26
C HIS A 68 18.59 -6.44 -2.08
N LEU A 69 17.71 -5.44 -2.13
CA LEU A 69 16.50 -5.42 -2.96
C LEU A 69 16.81 -5.71 -4.43
N THR A 70 17.65 -4.87 -5.04
CA THR A 70 18.33 -5.17 -6.29
C THR A 70 19.60 -5.97 -5.96
N PRO A 71 19.71 -7.23 -6.42
CA PRO A 71 20.85 -8.08 -6.10
C PRO A 71 22.18 -7.44 -6.47
N TRP A 72 23.20 -7.65 -5.64
CA TRP A 72 24.56 -7.15 -5.90
C TRP A 72 25.12 -7.63 -7.26
N SER A 73 24.84 -8.89 -7.60
CA SER A 73 25.22 -9.51 -8.88
C SER A 73 24.53 -8.87 -10.09
N GLN A 74 23.40 -8.17 -9.88
CA GLN A 74 22.63 -7.47 -10.91
C GLN A 74 22.87 -5.95 -10.89
N GLY A 75 23.95 -5.49 -10.25
CA GLY A 75 24.30 -4.07 -10.24
C GLY A 75 23.84 -3.29 -9.00
N GLY A 76 23.14 -3.93 -8.06
CA GLY A 76 22.70 -3.28 -6.82
C GLY A 76 23.84 -2.68 -5.99
N THR A 77 23.54 -1.60 -5.26
CA THR A 77 24.48 -0.90 -4.37
C THR A 77 24.27 -1.34 -2.91
N THR A 78 25.30 -1.20 -2.09
CA THR A 78 25.18 -1.32 -0.64
C THR A 78 24.84 0.06 -0.08
N SER A 79 23.55 0.36 -0.01
CA SER A 79 23.00 1.63 0.48
C SER A 79 21.79 1.40 1.36
N LEU A 80 21.41 2.39 2.16
CA LEU A 80 20.23 2.33 3.01
C LEU A 80 18.98 1.99 2.18
N ASP A 81 18.82 2.58 1.00
CA ASP A 81 17.64 2.39 0.15
C ASP A 81 17.56 1.00 -0.47
N ASN A 82 18.71 0.39 -0.80
CA ASN A 82 18.74 -0.93 -1.44
C ASN A 82 18.83 -2.09 -0.43
N LEU A 83 19.01 -1.83 0.86
CA LEU A 83 19.12 -2.87 1.89
C LEU A 83 17.83 -3.01 2.69
N VAL A 84 17.48 -4.24 3.08
CA VAL A 84 16.34 -4.55 3.97
C VAL A 84 16.64 -5.71 4.90
N THR A 85 15.94 -5.81 6.02
CA THR A 85 16.05 -6.98 6.93
C THR A 85 15.06 -8.10 6.58
N LEU A 86 15.57 -9.32 6.41
CA LEU A 86 14.78 -10.53 6.16
C LEU A 86 15.21 -11.66 7.11
N CYS A 87 14.25 -12.37 7.70
CA CYS A 87 14.57 -13.63 8.38
C CYS A 87 14.98 -14.69 7.35
N GLN A 88 15.68 -15.74 7.78
CA GLN A 88 16.19 -16.78 6.88
C GLN A 88 15.12 -17.37 5.95
N THR A 89 13.90 -17.59 6.46
CA THR A 89 12.77 -18.10 5.66
C THR A 89 12.38 -17.15 4.54
N HIS A 90 12.17 -15.87 4.83
CA HIS A 90 11.73 -14.89 3.84
C HIS A 90 12.86 -14.40 2.94
N HIS A 91 14.11 -14.46 3.41
CA HIS A 91 15.29 -14.26 2.58
C HIS A 91 15.33 -15.31 1.46
N ARG A 92 15.14 -16.60 1.78
CA ARG A 92 15.05 -17.66 0.77
C ARG A 92 13.82 -17.49 -0.13
N LEU A 93 12.68 -17.13 0.45
CA LEU A 93 11.43 -16.94 -0.29
C LEU A 93 11.57 -15.87 -1.39
N LYS A 94 12.22 -14.75 -1.08
CA LYS A 94 12.46 -13.66 -2.03
C LYS A 94 13.18 -14.12 -3.30
N HIS A 95 14.09 -15.09 -3.19
CA HIS A 95 14.85 -15.64 -4.33
C HIS A 95 14.12 -16.78 -5.05
N THR A 96 12.88 -17.11 -4.64
CA THR A 96 12.07 -18.15 -5.27
C THR A 96 11.33 -17.59 -6.49
N PRO A 97 11.24 -18.34 -7.61
CA PRO A 97 10.54 -17.87 -8.81
C PRO A 97 9.12 -17.37 -8.54
N GLY A 98 8.77 -16.24 -9.15
CA GLY A 98 7.45 -15.60 -8.99
C GLY A 98 7.30 -14.73 -7.74
N TRP A 99 8.28 -14.75 -6.83
CA TRP A 99 8.37 -13.79 -5.73
C TRP A 99 9.25 -12.60 -6.13
N ALA A 100 8.87 -11.41 -5.70
CA ALA A 100 9.71 -10.23 -5.81
C ALA A 100 9.45 -9.25 -4.66
N LEU A 101 10.47 -8.48 -4.30
CA LEU A 101 10.41 -7.43 -3.30
C LEU A 101 11.01 -6.15 -3.87
N THR A 102 10.25 -5.07 -3.86
CA THR A 102 10.69 -3.74 -4.32
C THR A 102 10.44 -2.69 -3.24
N ARG A 103 11.15 -1.57 -3.33
CA ARG A 103 10.94 -0.37 -2.52
C ARG A 103 10.61 0.79 -3.46
N ASN A 104 9.60 1.58 -3.12
CA ASN A 104 9.38 2.86 -3.75
C ASN A 104 10.32 3.91 -3.12
N GLU A 105 11.10 4.60 -3.93
CA GLU A 105 12.15 5.52 -3.47
C GLU A 105 11.58 6.78 -2.81
N ASP A 106 10.45 7.28 -3.29
CA ASP A 106 9.84 8.52 -2.77
C ASP A 106 9.12 8.31 -1.43
N THR A 107 8.44 7.16 -1.28
CA THR A 107 7.56 6.88 -0.14
C THR A 107 8.15 5.90 0.87
N GLY A 108 9.19 5.16 0.48
CA GLY A 108 9.77 4.09 1.29
C GLY A 108 8.89 2.83 1.43
N VAL A 109 7.76 2.76 0.72
CA VAL A 109 6.84 1.62 0.76
C VAL A 109 7.49 0.39 0.13
N LEU A 110 7.42 -0.75 0.83
CA LEU A 110 7.90 -2.04 0.33
C LEU A 110 6.75 -2.82 -0.29
N SER A 111 6.95 -3.34 -1.50
CA SER A 111 5.96 -4.15 -2.22
C SER A 111 6.46 -5.58 -2.41
N TRP A 112 5.74 -6.53 -1.80
CA TRP A 112 5.92 -7.96 -2.01
C TRP A 112 4.98 -8.45 -3.09
N HIS A 113 5.53 -8.98 -4.17
CA HIS A 113 4.81 -9.63 -5.24
C HIS A 113 4.87 -11.14 -5.04
N THR A 114 3.73 -11.79 -5.15
CA THR A 114 3.59 -13.23 -5.00
C THR A 114 3.35 -13.91 -6.35
N PRO A 115 3.59 -15.23 -6.48
CA PRO A 115 3.37 -15.96 -7.73
C PRO A 115 1.92 -15.91 -8.25
N ASP A 116 0.93 -15.80 -7.36
CA ASP A 116 -0.48 -15.65 -7.70
C ASP A 116 -0.87 -14.21 -8.10
N LYS A 117 0.11 -13.32 -8.28
CA LYS A 117 -0.04 -11.90 -8.65
C LYS A 117 -0.74 -11.06 -7.57
N THR A 118 -0.72 -11.52 -6.32
CA THR A 118 -1.11 -10.69 -5.18
C THR A 118 0.05 -9.75 -4.84
N VAL A 119 -0.26 -8.53 -4.42
CA VAL A 119 0.74 -7.56 -3.95
C VAL A 119 0.42 -7.14 -2.52
N TYR A 120 1.40 -7.24 -1.64
CA TYR A 120 1.34 -6.73 -0.28
C TYR A 120 2.27 -5.53 -0.15
N GLN A 121 1.72 -4.41 0.31
CA GLN A 121 2.48 -3.20 0.61
C GLN A 121 2.69 -3.10 2.12
N ARG A 122 3.94 -2.91 2.54
CA ARG A 122 4.29 -2.53 3.91
C ARG A 122 4.78 -1.09 3.89
N HIS A 123 4.10 -0.24 4.64
CA HIS A 123 4.44 1.17 4.77
C HIS A 123 5.51 1.39 5.85
N PRO A 124 6.20 2.54 5.85
CA PRO A 124 7.15 2.89 6.90
C PRO A 124 6.54 2.93 8.31
N ASP A 125 5.25 3.26 8.43
CA ASP A 125 4.48 3.22 9.70
C ASP A 125 4.05 1.80 10.12
N ALA A 126 4.59 0.78 9.46
CA ALA A 126 4.29 -0.64 9.65
C ALA A 126 2.86 -1.08 9.27
N THR A 127 2.02 -0.21 8.70
CA THR A 127 0.73 -0.63 8.14
C THR A 127 0.94 -1.54 6.92
N ILE A 128 0.03 -2.51 6.75
CA ILE A 128 0.10 -3.50 5.68
C ILE A 128 -1.19 -3.46 4.86
N ASN A 129 -1.07 -3.16 3.58
CA ASN A 129 -2.17 -3.19 2.63
C ASN A 129 -1.99 -4.34 1.66
N ARG A 130 -3.02 -5.16 1.47
CA ARG A 130 -3.08 -6.11 0.35
C ARG A 130 -3.79 -5.42 -0.82
N LEU A 131 -3.09 -5.25 -1.95
CA LEU A 131 -3.66 -4.56 -3.10
C LEU A 131 -4.74 -5.40 -3.79
N PRO A 132 -5.77 -4.75 -4.36
CA PRO A 132 -6.80 -5.42 -5.14
C PRO A 132 -6.21 -6.13 -6.36
N LYS A 133 -6.63 -7.37 -6.61
CA LYS A 133 -6.22 -8.12 -7.81
C LYS A 133 -7.21 -7.86 -8.93
N LYS A 134 -6.73 -7.33 -10.07
CA LYS A 134 -7.58 -7.22 -11.28
C LYS A 134 -7.92 -8.62 -11.79
N VAL A 135 -9.20 -8.96 -11.86
CA VAL A 135 -9.73 -10.26 -12.31
C VAL A 135 -10.48 -10.18 -13.63
N GLY A 136 -10.78 -8.97 -14.12
CA GLY A 136 -11.39 -8.74 -15.42
C GLY A 136 -11.15 -7.30 -15.91
N PRO A 137 -11.65 -6.93 -17.10
CA PRO A 137 -11.42 -5.59 -17.69
C PRO A 137 -11.79 -4.44 -16.75
N ARG A 138 -12.87 -4.64 -15.98
CA ARG A 138 -13.42 -3.70 -14.99
C ARG A 138 -13.71 -4.36 -13.63
N GLN A 139 -13.14 -5.53 -13.37
CA GLN A 139 -13.40 -6.29 -12.14
C GLN A 139 -12.12 -6.39 -11.32
N HIS A 140 -12.21 -6.00 -10.05
CA HIS A 140 -11.14 -6.11 -9.07
C HIS A 140 -11.64 -6.99 -7.92
N TYR A 141 -10.88 -8.06 -7.63
CA TYR A 141 -11.03 -8.80 -6.39
C TYR A 141 -10.37 -8.00 -5.28
N LEU A 142 -11.19 -7.41 -4.43
CA LEU A 142 -10.74 -6.80 -3.18
C LEU A 142 -10.60 -7.93 -2.14
N PRO A 143 -9.47 -8.02 -1.43
CA PRO A 143 -9.37 -8.92 -0.31
C PRO A 143 -10.43 -8.54 0.73
N GLY A 144 -11.35 -9.45 1.01
CA GLY A 144 -12.34 -9.24 2.06
C GLY A 144 -11.65 -8.97 3.39
N ALA A 145 -11.93 -7.82 4.00
CA ALA A 145 -11.69 -7.62 5.42
C ALA A 145 -12.90 -8.16 6.17
N GLN A 146 -12.69 -8.89 7.26
CA GLN A 146 -13.80 -9.28 8.11
C GLN A 146 -14.40 -8.01 8.72
N VAL A 147 -15.64 -7.69 8.36
CA VAL A 147 -16.36 -6.57 8.96
C VAL A 147 -16.56 -6.88 10.44
N PRO A 148 -16.18 -5.98 11.38
CA PRO A 148 -16.42 -6.17 12.80
C PRO A 148 -17.89 -6.52 13.07
N THR A 149 -18.15 -7.50 13.94
CA THR A 149 -19.51 -7.98 14.23
C THR A 149 -20.43 -6.85 14.71
N THR A 150 -19.89 -5.85 15.40
CA THR A 150 -20.61 -4.65 15.84
C THR A 150 -21.16 -3.81 14.67
N LEU A 151 -20.43 -3.72 13.57
CA LEU A 151 -20.87 -3.06 12.35
C LEU A 151 -21.75 -3.99 11.52
N SER A 152 -21.42 -5.28 11.44
CA SER A 152 -22.21 -6.27 10.69
C SER A 152 -23.64 -6.39 11.23
N ASN A 153 -23.82 -6.39 12.56
CA ASN A 153 -25.14 -6.51 13.20
C ASN A 153 -26.03 -5.28 12.97
N GLN A 154 -25.46 -4.14 12.59
CA GLN A 154 -26.20 -2.93 12.26
C GLN A 154 -26.72 -2.92 10.82
N ILE A 155 -26.25 -3.85 9.97
CA ILE A 155 -26.77 -4.03 8.61
C ILE A 155 -27.91 -5.05 8.67
N SER A 156 -29.15 -4.55 8.78
CA SER A 156 -30.36 -5.38 8.83
C SER A 156 -30.70 -5.98 7.47
N PRO A 157 -31.50 -7.07 7.42
CA PRO A 157 -32.03 -7.62 6.17
C PRO A 157 -32.76 -6.58 5.31
N GLU A 158 -33.47 -5.63 5.93
CA GLU A 158 -34.18 -4.54 5.24
C GLU A 158 -33.23 -3.64 4.45
N ILE A 159 -32.06 -3.33 5.00
CA ILE A 159 -31.01 -2.55 4.31
C ILE A 159 -30.47 -3.33 3.11
N ILE A 160 -30.28 -4.64 3.27
CA ILE A 160 -29.82 -5.53 2.19
C ILE A 160 -30.88 -5.59 1.07
N ASP A 161 -32.16 -5.72 1.40
CA ASP A 161 -33.25 -5.78 0.42
C ASP A 161 -33.42 -4.46 -0.35
N ARG A 162 -33.21 -3.30 0.29
CA ARG A 162 -33.16 -2.02 -0.41
C ARG A 162 -31.99 -1.92 -1.37
N LEU A 163 -30.79 -2.35 -0.95
CA LEU A 163 -29.63 -2.39 -1.84
C LEU A 163 -29.88 -3.28 -3.06
N ASN A 164 -30.48 -4.45 -2.86
CA ASN A 164 -30.87 -5.35 -3.94
C ASN A 164 -31.88 -4.69 -4.88
N THR A 165 -32.86 -3.96 -4.34
CA THR A 165 -33.87 -3.22 -5.13
C THR A 165 -33.25 -2.08 -5.94
N ALA A 166 -32.30 -1.32 -5.36
CA ALA A 166 -31.54 -0.30 -6.08
C ALA A 166 -30.73 -0.91 -7.25
N LEU A 167 -30.08 -2.05 -7.00
CA LEU A 167 -29.33 -2.78 -8.01
C LEU A 167 -30.22 -3.31 -9.15
N THR A 168 -31.41 -3.82 -8.85
CA THR A 168 -32.34 -4.25 -9.92
C THR A 168 -32.85 -3.07 -10.75
N ASN A 169 -33.16 -1.94 -10.10
CA ASN A 169 -33.70 -0.76 -10.79
C ASN A 169 -32.67 -0.09 -11.71
N THR A 170 -31.40 -0.03 -11.27
CA THR A 170 -30.29 0.48 -12.10
C THR A 170 -30.06 -0.33 -13.38
N HIS A 171 -30.38 -1.63 -13.38
CA HIS A 171 -30.35 -2.44 -14.61
C HIS A 171 -31.54 -2.16 -15.54
N SER A 172 -32.70 -1.78 -15.01
CA SER A 172 -33.87 -1.42 -15.82
C SER A 172 -33.74 -0.05 -16.52
N THR A 173 -32.99 0.90 -15.95
CA THR A 173 -32.81 2.24 -16.55
C THR A 173 -31.89 2.28 -17.77
N ASN A 174 -31.12 1.21 -18.02
CA ASN A 174 -30.24 1.10 -19.20
C ASN A 174 -30.99 0.81 -20.52
N ASN A 175 -32.33 0.73 -20.49
CA ASN A 175 -33.15 0.52 -21.69
C ASN A 175 -33.69 1.83 -22.30
N THR A 176 -33.11 2.98 -21.95
CA THR A 176 -33.38 4.27 -22.62
C THR A 176 -32.10 4.77 -23.28
N ASN A 177 -32.19 5.06 -24.59
CA ASN A 177 -31.10 5.44 -25.47
C ASN A 177 -30.53 6.83 -25.16
N ASP A 178 -29.90 7.02 -23.99
CA ASP A 178 -29.17 8.26 -23.67
C ASP A 178 -27.76 7.94 -23.19
N THR A 179 -26.84 7.81 -24.15
CA THR A 179 -25.49 7.27 -23.95
C THR A 179 -24.43 8.29 -23.53
N ASN A 180 -24.80 9.51 -23.11
CA ASN A 180 -23.80 10.57 -22.89
C ASN A 180 -23.97 11.47 -21.66
N SER A 181 -24.77 11.09 -20.67
CA SER A 181 -24.78 11.83 -19.40
C SER A 181 -23.82 11.20 -18.37
N PRO A 182 -22.83 11.93 -17.84
CA PRO A 182 -22.14 11.48 -16.63
C PRO A 182 -23.21 11.38 -15.53
N LEU A 183 -23.26 10.24 -14.84
CA LEU A 183 -24.14 10.02 -13.69
C LEU A 183 -23.89 11.14 -12.67
N ARG A 184 -24.71 12.18 -12.72
CA ARG A 184 -24.61 13.35 -11.84
C ARG A 184 -25.33 12.98 -10.55
N LEU A 185 -24.54 12.71 -9.51
CA LEU A 185 -25.02 12.63 -8.13
C LEU A 185 -25.76 13.94 -7.82
N THR A 186 -27.09 13.86 -7.76
CA THR A 186 -27.94 14.96 -7.33
C THR A 186 -28.65 14.50 -6.07
N THR A 187 -28.37 15.17 -4.96
CA THR A 187 -29.23 15.10 -3.78
C THR A 187 -30.53 15.80 -4.18
N ARG A 188 -31.60 15.06 -4.46
CA ARG A 188 -32.89 15.70 -4.74
C ARG A 188 -33.49 16.18 -3.43
N GLY A 189 -33.12 17.41 -3.06
CA GLY A 189 -33.86 18.17 -2.05
C GLY A 189 -35.28 18.49 -2.56
N PRO A 190 -36.21 18.83 -1.66
CA PRO A 190 -37.61 19.00 -1.99
C PRO A 190 -37.81 20.18 -2.96
N THR A 191 -38.61 19.94 -4.01
CA THR A 191 -39.14 21.00 -4.87
C THR A 191 -40.40 21.61 -4.24
N PRO A 192 -40.76 22.85 -4.61
CA PRO A 192 -41.96 23.49 -4.07
C PRO A 192 -43.23 22.66 -4.36
N GLY A 193 -43.91 22.18 -3.31
CA GLY A 193 -45.20 21.47 -3.40
C GLY A 193 -45.24 20.03 -2.85
N GLN A 194 -44.12 19.45 -2.43
CA GLN A 194 -44.09 18.08 -1.85
C GLN A 194 -44.01 18.10 -0.31
N LYS A 195 -44.67 17.14 0.36
CA LYS A 195 -44.67 17.01 1.83
C LYS A 195 -43.34 16.43 2.32
N ALA A 196 -42.82 16.94 3.43
CA ALA A 196 -41.53 16.54 4.01
C ALA A 196 -41.48 15.11 4.58
N GLY A 197 -42.55 14.31 4.44
CA GLY A 197 -42.70 12.99 5.07
C GLY A 197 -42.21 11.80 4.24
N ASP A 198 -41.79 12.01 2.99
CA ASP A 198 -41.37 10.94 2.06
C ASP A 198 -39.86 10.60 2.19
N TYR A 199 -39.23 10.97 3.30
CA TYR A 199 -37.82 10.76 3.60
C TYR A 199 -37.65 9.96 4.89
N GLU A 200 -36.60 9.14 4.96
CA GLU A 200 -36.30 8.28 6.12
C GLU A 200 -36.40 9.07 7.43
N THR A 201 -37.39 8.76 8.27
CA THR A 201 -37.59 9.42 9.57
C THR A 201 -36.56 8.97 10.60
N THR A 202 -35.83 7.90 10.31
CA THR A 202 -34.79 7.32 11.16
C THR A 202 -33.44 7.42 10.44
N PRO A 203 -32.41 8.03 11.04
CA PRO A 203 -31.10 8.10 10.42
C PRO A 203 -30.52 6.70 10.22
N TYR A 204 -29.79 6.49 9.12
CA TYR A 204 -29.19 5.19 8.88
C TYR A 204 -28.21 4.79 10.00
N PRO A 205 -28.07 3.48 10.28
CA PRO A 205 -27.09 3.00 11.25
C PRO A 205 -25.67 3.45 10.90
N HIS A 206 -24.82 3.66 11.91
CA HIS A 206 -23.42 4.07 11.71
C HIS A 206 -22.66 3.16 10.71
N ALA A 207 -22.98 1.87 10.68
CA ALA A 207 -22.42 0.93 9.72
C ALA A 207 -22.69 1.28 8.24
N THR A 208 -23.83 1.88 7.89
CA THR A 208 -24.12 2.23 6.50
C THR A 208 -23.26 3.39 5.98
N HIS A 209 -22.82 4.27 6.88
CA HIS A 209 -21.88 5.33 6.57
C HIS A 209 -20.45 4.79 6.56
N THR A 210 -20.09 3.97 7.55
CA THR A 210 -18.75 3.42 7.72
C THR A 210 -18.35 2.45 6.60
N LEU A 211 -19.28 1.60 6.18
CA LEU A 211 -19.05 0.60 5.12
C LEU A 211 -19.36 1.14 3.72
N GLY A 212 -19.93 2.36 3.64
CA GLY A 212 -20.26 3.03 2.39
C GLY A 212 -21.57 2.64 1.66
N PRO A 213 -22.52 1.84 2.16
CA PRO A 213 -23.77 1.61 1.43
C PRO A 213 -24.78 2.77 1.50
N ALA A 214 -24.66 3.73 2.43
CA ALA A 214 -25.59 4.86 2.55
C ALA A 214 -25.89 5.58 1.20
N PRO A 215 -24.89 6.05 0.43
CA PRO A 215 -25.15 6.70 -0.86
C PRO A 215 -25.77 5.78 -1.93
N LEU A 216 -25.68 4.45 -1.77
CA LEU A 216 -26.32 3.48 -2.66
C LEU A 216 -27.79 3.28 -2.30
N ILE A 217 -28.12 3.27 -1.01
CA ILE A 217 -29.50 3.15 -0.51
C ILE A 217 -30.32 4.39 -0.88
N ASP A 218 -29.70 5.58 -0.87
CA ASP A 218 -30.35 6.83 -1.29
C ASP A 218 -30.76 6.84 -2.77
N GLN A 219 -30.24 5.91 -3.58
CA GLN A 219 -30.66 5.72 -4.98
C GLN A 219 -31.86 4.78 -5.12
N ALA A 220 -32.23 4.05 -4.06
CA ALA A 220 -33.42 3.22 -4.05
C ALA A 220 -34.66 4.11 -3.79
N PRO A 221 -35.81 3.83 -4.43
CA PRO A 221 -37.05 4.48 -4.06
C PRO A 221 -37.31 4.31 -2.56
N PRO A 222 -37.77 5.36 -1.84
CA PRO A 222 -38.34 5.16 -0.52
C PRO A 222 -39.58 4.26 -0.63
N PHE A 223 -39.91 3.55 0.45
CA PHE A 223 -41.17 2.83 0.59
C PHE A 223 -42.32 3.80 0.88
#